data_AF-A0A0A8F0V9-F1
#
_entry.id   AF-A0A0A8F0V9-F1
#
_cell.length_a   1.000
_cell.length_b   1.000
_cell.length_c   1.000
_cell.angle_alpha   90.00
_cell.angle_beta   90.00
_cell.angle_gamma   90.00
#
_symmetry.space_group_name_H-M   'P 1'
#
loop_
_entity.id
_entity.type
_entity.pdbx_description
1 polymer ?
#
loop_
_entity_poly.entity_id
_entity_poly.type
_entity_poly.pdbx_seq_one_letter_code
_entity_poly.pdbx_strand_id
1 'polypeptide(L)'
;MSELIPYQSRLVAHAVGENRFKAVQHKLKTLAKALDSAVADLAAVQVRMKHYANRSETLARHIDDAELDPKFVAMQDAVSLALGGASQELFKLQQMVRDLSNSAESARAIHARMYGPLDEVRDRPEKTPKAGFLIR
;
A
#
# COMPACT_ATOMS: atom_id res chain seq x y z
N MET A 1 -19.44 -43.75 5.06
CA MET A 1 -19.03 -43.33 3.71
C MET A 1 -19.46 -41.89 3.55
N SER A 2 -18.52 -40.95 3.55
CA SER A 2 -18.83 -39.51 3.53
C SER A 2 -19.14 -39.07 2.11
N GLU A 3 -20.39 -38.65 1.87
CA GLU A 3 -20.81 -38.06 0.61
C GLU A 3 -20.21 -36.66 0.47
N LEU A 4 -19.37 -36.47 -0.55
CA LEU A 4 -18.88 -35.17 -0.95
C LEU A 4 -20.04 -34.41 -1.61
N ILE A 5 -20.70 -33.54 -0.85
CA ILE A 5 -21.68 -32.61 -1.40
C ILE A 5 -20.92 -31.60 -2.28
N PRO A 6 -21.17 -31.53 -3.59
CA PRO A 6 -20.50 -30.55 -4.42
C PRO A 6 -20.91 -29.15 -3.96
N TYR A 7 -19.91 -28.31 -3.68
CA TYR A 7 -20.11 -26.89 -3.41
C TYR A 7 -20.89 -26.29 -4.58
N GLN A 8 -22.18 -26.00 -4.36
CA GLN A 8 -22.97 -25.21 -5.30
C GLN A 8 -22.36 -23.81 -5.32
N SER A 9 -21.46 -23.58 -6.29
CA SER A 9 -21.06 -22.24 -6.68
C SER A 9 -22.33 -21.55 -7.16
N ARG A 10 -22.93 -20.76 -6.27
CA ARG A 10 -24.03 -19.87 -6.60
C ARG A 10 -23.50 -18.98 -7.71
N LEU A 11 -23.90 -19.27 -8.94
CA LEU A 11 -23.64 -18.46 -10.11
C LEU A 11 -24.17 -17.06 -9.79
N VAL A 12 -23.29 -16.20 -9.28
CA VAL A 12 -23.50 -14.76 -9.29
C VAL A 12 -23.74 -14.47 -10.75
N ALA A 13 -24.95 -14.10 -11.13
CA ALA A 13 -25.29 -13.66 -12.48
C ALA A 13 -24.25 -12.60 -12.86
N HIS A 14 -23.24 -13.02 -13.62
CA HIS A 14 -22.10 -12.17 -13.93
C HIS A 14 -22.60 -11.18 -14.95
N ALA A 15 -22.66 -9.91 -14.54
CA ALA A 15 -22.83 -8.81 -15.46
C ALA A 15 -21.88 -9.03 -16.65
N VAL A 16 -22.47 -9.18 -17.82
CA VAL A 16 -21.81 -9.46 -19.11
C VAL A 16 -20.89 -8.30 -19.55
N GLY A 17 -20.70 -7.25 -18.75
CA GLY A 17 -20.00 -6.02 -19.14
C GLY A 17 -18.78 -5.62 -18.30
N GLU A 18 -18.53 -6.19 -17.11
CA GLU A 18 -17.36 -5.78 -16.32
C GLU A 18 -16.18 -6.71 -16.57
N ASN A 19 -15.17 -6.19 -17.29
CA ASN A 19 -13.89 -6.84 -17.46
C ASN A 19 -13.14 -6.84 -16.10
N ARG A 20 -13.32 -7.93 -15.35
CA ARG A 20 -12.69 -8.16 -14.04
C ARG A 20 -11.18 -8.10 -14.08
N PHE A 21 -10.57 -8.52 -15.18
CA PHE A 21 -9.12 -8.45 -15.34
C PHE A 21 -8.65 -7.00 -15.33
N LYS A 22 -9.25 -6.14 -16.18
CA LYS A 22 -8.95 -4.70 -16.23
C LYS A 22 -9.21 -4.01 -14.90
N ALA A 23 -10.28 -4.38 -14.20
CA ALA A 23 -10.58 -3.85 -12.88
C ALA A 23 -9.50 -4.18 -11.85
N VAL A 24 -9.02 -5.42 -11.78
CA VAL A 24 -7.94 -5.83 -10.86
C VAL A 24 -6.63 -5.14 -11.23
N GLN A 25 -6.27 -5.09 -12.51
CA GLN A 25 -5.07 -4.39 -12.99
C GLN A 25 -5.08 -2.90 -12.60
N HIS A 26 -6.22 -2.25 -12.79
CA HIS A 26 -6.39 -0.85 -12.41
C HIS A 26 -6.26 -0.65 -10.90
N LYS A 27 -6.93 -1.50 -10.09
CA LYS A 27 -6.84 -1.43 -8.62
C LYS A 27 -5.42 -1.60 -8.10
N LEU A 28 -4.67 -2.57 -8.62
CA LEU A 28 -3.28 -2.81 -8.21
C LEU A 28 -2.35 -1.65 -8.60
N LYS A 29 -2.52 -1.09 -9.81
CA LYS A 29 -1.77 0.10 -10.25
C LYS A 29 -2.07 1.31 -9.38
N THR A 30 -3.35 1.55 -9.09
CA THR A 30 -3.77 2.66 -8.23
C THR A 30 -3.26 2.49 -6.80
N LEU A 31 -3.28 1.26 -6.28
CA LEU A 31 -2.72 0.93 -4.97
C LEU A 31 -1.21 1.23 -4.92
N ALA A 32 -0.42 0.71 -5.87
CA ALA A 32 1.02 0.95 -5.92
C ALA A 32 1.34 2.46 -5.96
N LYS A 33 0.66 3.21 -6.84
CA LYS A 33 0.82 4.66 -6.93
C LYS A 33 0.47 5.39 -5.63
N ALA A 34 -0.59 4.97 -4.94
CA ALA A 34 -0.98 5.56 -3.67
C ALA A 34 0.07 5.27 -2.58
N LEU A 35 0.63 4.06 -2.55
CA LEU A 35 1.69 3.67 -1.62
C LEU A 35 2.98 4.46 -1.90
N ASP A 36 3.36 4.65 -3.16
CA ASP A 36 4.53 5.47 -3.53
C ASP A 36 4.37 6.94 -3.10
N SER A 37 3.16 7.50 -3.23
CA SER A 37 2.86 8.84 -2.71
C SER A 37 2.97 8.88 -1.18
N ALA A 38 2.40 7.90 -0.49
CA ALA A 38 2.47 7.81 0.96
C ALA A 38 3.92 7.70 1.46
N VAL A 39 4.80 7.01 0.72
CA VAL A 39 6.25 6.93 1.04
C VAL A 39 6.91 8.31 1.02
N ALA A 40 6.53 9.17 0.07
CA ALA A 40 7.05 10.54 0.00
C ALA A 40 6.53 11.41 1.15
N ASP A 41 5.24 11.30 1.47
CA ASP A 41 4.61 12.02 2.58
C ASP A 41 5.22 11.62 3.93
N LEU A 42 5.39 10.31 4.16
CA LEU A 42 6.03 9.78 5.36
C LEU A 42 7.48 10.28 5.51
N ALA A 43 8.24 10.35 4.41
CA ALA A 43 9.58 10.92 4.42
C ALA A 43 9.57 12.40 4.83
N ALA A 44 8.64 13.19 4.28
CA ALA A 44 8.51 14.60 4.61
C ALA A 44 8.11 14.84 6.08
N VAL A 45 7.24 13.98 6.64
CA VAL A 45 6.90 14.02 8.07
C VAL A 45 8.11 13.63 8.92
N GLN A 46 8.83 12.58 8.55
CA GLN A 46 10.03 12.14 9.27
C GLN A 46 11.08 13.25 9.37
N VAL A 47 11.37 13.94 8.26
CA VAL A 47 12.32 15.06 8.23
C VAL A 47 11.87 16.19 9.16
N ARG A 48 10.57 16.52 9.16
CA ARG A 48 10.00 17.54 10.06
C ARG A 48 10.11 17.14 11.52
N MET A 49 9.84 15.88 11.87
CA MET A 49 9.98 15.39 13.25
C MET A 49 11.43 15.49 13.73
N LYS A 50 12.41 15.11 12.91
CA LYS A 50 13.84 15.28 13.22
C LYS A 50 14.22 16.74 13.42
N HIS A 51 13.69 17.64 12.56
CA HIS A 51 13.90 19.06 12.71
C HIS A 51 13.34 19.60 14.03
N TYR A 52 12.11 19.22 14.39
CA TYR A 52 11.50 19.63 15.66
C TYR A 52 12.19 19.03 16.88
N ALA A 53 12.70 17.79 16.80
CA ALA A 53 13.50 17.20 17.87
C ALA A 53 14.76 18.03 18.14
N ASN A 54 15.54 18.34 17.10
CA ASN A 54 16.74 19.18 17.22
C ASN A 54 16.42 20.60 17.73
N ARG A 55 15.29 21.18 17.27
CA ARG A 55 14.83 22.47 17.77
C ARG A 55 14.48 22.41 19.26
N SER A 56 13.80 21.35 19.70
CA SER A 56 13.45 21.11 21.10
C SER A 56 14.70 21.02 21.97
N GLU A 57 15.69 20.23 21.54
CA GLU A 57 16.98 20.09 22.23
C GLU A 57 17.75 21.42 22.31
N THR A 58 17.75 22.20 21.22
CA THR A 58 18.40 23.52 21.19
C THR A 58 17.70 24.50 22.13
N LEU A 59 16.37 24.44 22.21
CA LEU A 59 15.60 25.25 23.15
C LEU A 59 15.86 24.83 24.60
N ALA A 60 15.98 23.52 24.88
CA ALA A 60 16.36 23.01 26.20
C ALA A 60 17.70 23.61 26.66
N ARG A 61 18.71 23.59 25.78
CA ARG A 61 20.02 24.21 26.04
C ARG A 61 19.92 25.71 26.33
N HIS A 62 19.16 26.45 25.52
CA HIS A 62 18.96 27.89 25.76
C HIS A 62 18.24 28.21 27.08
N ILE A 63 17.33 27.34 27.52
CA ILE A 63 16.63 27.48 28.80
C ILE A 63 17.59 27.23 29.96
N ASP A 64 18.43 26.20 29.84
CA ASP A 64 19.44 25.84 30.83
C ASP A 64 20.52 26.94 30.96
N ASP A 65 21.05 27.42 29.84
CA ASP A 65 22.02 28.53 29.78
C ASP A 65 21.47 29.84 30.36
N ALA A 66 20.15 30.03 30.31
CA ALA A 66 19.46 31.20 30.86
C ALA A 66 19.09 31.05 32.35
N GLU A 67 19.50 29.94 32.98
CA GLU A 67 19.20 29.60 34.38
C GLU A 67 17.70 29.67 34.70
N LEU A 68 16.86 29.34 33.71
CA LEU A 68 15.41 29.27 33.87
C LEU A 68 15.00 27.98 34.61
N ASP A 69 13.71 27.88 34.93
CA ASP A 69 13.17 26.73 35.68
C ASP A 69 13.50 25.39 34.96
N PRO A 70 14.25 24.48 35.63
CA PRO A 70 14.68 23.20 35.07
C PRO A 70 13.55 22.31 34.56
N LYS A 71 12.30 22.52 35.02
CA LYS A 71 11.15 21.77 34.51
C LYS A 71 10.98 21.96 33.00
N PHE A 72 11.30 23.13 32.46
CA PHE A 72 11.15 23.41 31.04
C PHE A 72 12.23 22.72 30.20
N VAL A 73 13.44 22.56 30.74
CA VAL A 73 14.51 21.75 30.14
C VAL A 73 14.03 20.30 30.02
N ALA A 74 13.58 19.70 31.13
CA ALA A 74 13.08 18.33 31.15
C ALA A 74 11.90 18.11 30.18
N MET A 75 10.99 19.10 30.06
CA MET A 75 9.89 19.04 29.09
C MET A 75 10.39 19.05 27.64
N GLN A 76 11.35 19.91 27.30
CA GLN A 76 11.90 19.97 25.95
C GLN A 76 12.73 18.73 25.60
N ASP A 77 13.45 18.16 26.56
CA ASP A 77 14.17 16.89 26.37
C ASP A 77 13.21 15.73 26.11
N ALA A 78 12.10 15.66 26.86
CA ALA A 78 11.07 14.64 26.64
C ALA A 78 10.44 14.76 25.24
N VAL A 79 10.17 16.00 24.77
CA VAL A 79 9.66 16.24 23.42
C VAL A 79 10.68 15.83 22.35
N SER A 80 11.96 16.18 22.54
CA SER A 80 13.03 15.80 21.63
C SER A 80 13.13 14.28 21.48
N LEU A 81 13.14 13.57 22.62
CA LEU A 81 13.20 12.11 22.67
C LEU A 81 11.98 11.47 21.98
N ALA A 82 10.77 11.97 22.27
CA ALA A 82 9.54 11.45 21.67
C ALA A 82 9.53 11.63 20.15
N LEU A 83 9.91 12.81 19.65
CA LEU A 83 10.00 13.10 18.23
C LEU A 83 11.09 12.26 17.54
N GLY A 84 12.24 12.09 18.21
CA GLY A 84 13.32 11.22 17.75
C GLY A 84 12.86 9.78 17.57
N GLY A 85 12.24 9.19 18.61
CA GLY A 85 11.70 7.83 18.57
C GLY A 85 10.61 7.65 17.51
N ALA A 86 9.65 8.58 17.43
CA ALA A 86 8.60 8.52 16.42
C ALA A 86 9.13 8.65 14.99
N SER A 87 10.21 9.43 14.77
CA SER A 87 10.85 9.51 13.46
C SER A 87 11.49 8.18 13.01
N GLN A 88 11.91 7.34 13.97
CA GLN A 88 12.45 6.01 13.67
C GLN A 88 11.34 5.02 13.33
N GLU A 89 10.19 5.09 14.00
CA GLU A 89 9.02 4.29 13.64
C GLU A 89 8.46 4.67 12.26
N LEU A 90 8.43 5.95 11.93
CA LEU A 90 8.06 6.40 10.57
C LEU A 90 9.02 5.86 9.50
N PHE A 91 10.31 5.74 9.79
CA PHE A 91 11.27 5.13 8.87
C PHE A 91 10.92 3.67 8.58
N LYS A 92 10.61 2.90 9.63
CA LYS A 92 10.20 1.49 9.49
C LYS A 92 8.91 1.38 8.70
N LEU A 93 7.92 2.23 9.01
CA LEU A 93 6.67 2.30 8.26
C LEU A 93 6.91 2.62 6.78
N GLN A 94 7.79 3.57 6.49
CA GLN A 94 8.15 3.91 5.12
C GLN A 94 8.71 2.71 4.36
N GLN A 95 9.57 1.88 4.98
CA GLN A 95 10.08 0.67 4.33
C GLN A 95 8.98 -0.35 4.07
N MET A 96 8.10 -0.60 5.05
CA MET A 96 6.97 -1.51 4.86
C MET A 96 6.04 -1.06 3.73
N VAL A 97 5.77 0.25 3.61
CA VAL A 97 4.94 0.79 2.53
C VAL A 97 5.63 0.64 1.17
N ARG A 98 6.96 0.83 1.08
CA ARG A 98 7.74 0.55 -0.14
C ARG A 98 7.65 -0.92 -0.54
N ASP A 99 7.82 -1.84 0.41
CA ASP A 99 7.74 -3.28 0.16
C ASP A 99 6.33 -3.69 -0.32
N LEU A 100 5.29 -3.07 0.24
CA LEU A 100 3.92 -3.29 -0.17
C LEU A 100 3.65 -2.75 -1.58
N SER A 101 4.21 -1.57 -1.93
CA SER A 101 4.12 -1.02 -3.29
C SER A 101 4.74 -1.96 -4.32
N ASN A 102 5.96 -2.45 -4.03
CA ASN A 102 6.65 -3.43 -4.86
C ASN A 102 5.84 -4.73 -5.00
N SER A 103 5.22 -5.18 -3.91
CA SER A 103 4.35 -6.35 -3.91
C SER A 103 3.10 -6.16 -4.76
N ALA A 104 2.49 -4.96 -4.75
CA ALA A 104 1.35 -4.62 -5.59
C ALA A 104 1.71 -4.60 -7.08
N GLU A 105 2.86 -4.05 -7.46
CA GLU A 105 3.36 -4.10 -8.85
C GLU A 105 3.70 -5.53 -9.29
N SER A 106 4.35 -6.31 -8.41
CA SER A 106 4.63 -7.72 -8.68
C SER A 106 3.34 -8.53 -8.89
N ALA A 107 2.35 -8.36 -8.00
CA ALA A 107 1.04 -8.98 -8.15
C ALA A 107 0.36 -8.57 -9.46
N ARG A 108 0.47 -7.29 -9.85
CA ARG A 108 -0.06 -6.78 -11.12
C ARG A 108 0.60 -7.48 -12.31
N ALA A 109 1.93 -7.61 -12.30
CA ALA A 109 2.69 -8.27 -13.36
C ALA A 109 2.36 -9.78 -13.46
N ILE A 110 2.30 -10.48 -12.32
CA ILE A 110 1.92 -11.90 -12.27
C ILE A 110 0.49 -12.09 -12.77
N HIS A 111 -0.45 -11.25 -12.33
CA HIS A 111 -1.84 -11.31 -12.78
C HIS A 111 -1.95 -11.04 -14.28
N ALA A 112 -1.21 -10.07 -14.81
CA ALA A 112 -1.16 -9.80 -16.25
C ALA A 112 -0.62 -11.00 -17.03
N ARG A 113 0.45 -11.64 -16.54
CA ARG A 113 1.03 -12.84 -17.17
C ARG A 113 0.08 -14.04 -17.18
N MET A 114 -0.61 -14.29 -16.07
CA MET A 114 -1.50 -15.45 -15.92
C MET A 114 -2.83 -15.28 -16.66
N TYR A 115 -3.42 -14.09 -16.58
CA TYR A 115 -4.80 -13.85 -17.03
C TYR A 115 -4.91 -12.94 -18.24
N GLY A 116 -3.83 -12.25 -18.65
CA GLY A 116 -3.82 -11.39 -19.84
C GLY A 116 -4.22 -12.15 -21.11
N PRO A 117 -3.64 -13.33 -21.41
CA PRO A 117 -4.04 -14.10 -22.57
C PRO A 117 -5.53 -14.52 -22.55
N LEU A 118 -6.09 -14.80 -21.37
CA LEU A 118 -7.51 -15.12 -21.23
C LEU A 118 -8.40 -13.89 -21.47
N ASP A 119 -7.96 -12.72 -21.01
CA ASP A 119 -8.64 -11.45 -21.27
C ASP A 119 -8.67 -11.12 -22.76
N GLU A 120 -7.53 -11.32 -23.45
CA GLU A 120 -7.43 -11.12 -24.90
C GLU A 120 -8.40 -12.02 -25.68
N VAL A 121 -8.55 -13.29 -25.29
CA VAL A 121 -9.52 -14.20 -25.92
C VAL A 121 -10.96 -13.76 -25.66
N ARG A 122 -11.26 -13.24 -24.46
CA ARG A 122 -12.60 -12.79 -24.08
C ARG A 122 -13.03 -11.51 -24.80
N ASP A 123 -12.11 -10.59 -25.06
CA ASP A 123 -12.37 -9.31 -25.73
C ASP A 123 -12.34 -9.41 -27.27
N ARG A 124 -12.19 -10.61 -27.86
CA ARG A 124 -12.21 -10.76 -29.33
C ARG A 124 -13.59 -10.43 -29.91
N PRO A 125 -13.65 -9.61 -30.98
CA PRO A 125 -14.90 -9.31 -31.68
C PRO A 125 -15.39 -10.50 -32.52
N GLU A 126 -14.51 -11.45 -32.84
CA GLU A 126 -14.81 -12.63 -33.64
C GLU A 126 -15.51 -13.70 -32.80
N LYS A 127 -16.70 -14.15 -33.22
CA LYS A 127 -17.45 -15.21 -32.55
C LYS A 127 -16.73 -16.54 -32.73
N THR A 128 -16.10 -17.04 -31.68
CA THR A 128 -15.59 -18.43 -31.68
C THR A 128 -16.76 -19.41 -31.78
N PRO A 129 -16.61 -20.52 -32.52
CA PRO A 129 -17.66 -21.52 -32.64
C PRO A 129 -18.02 -22.05 -31.25
N LYS A 130 -19.33 -22.09 -30.94
CA LYS A 130 -19.82 -22.64 -29.68
C LYS A 130 -19.44 -24.12 -29.55
N ALA A 131 -19.26 -24.58 -28.32
CA ALA A 131 -19.04 -26.00 -28.03
C ALA A 131 -20.10 -26.86 -28.73
N GLY A 132 -19.67 -27.85 -29.53
CA GLY A 132 -20.54 -28.67 -30.39
C GLY A 132 -20.45 -28.36 -31.89
N PHE A 133 -19.76 -27.31 -32.33
CA PHE A 133 -19.62 -26.97 -33.75
C PHE A 133 -18.99 -28.08 -34.62
N LEU A 134 -18.11 -28.91 -34.03
CA LEU A 134 -17.37 -29.95 -34.75
C LEU A 134 -17.96 -31.37 -34.61
N ILE A 135 -19.04 -31.54 -33.83
CA ILE A 135 -19.70 -32.84 -33.69
C ILE A 135 -20.82 -32.86 -34.72
N ARG A 136 -20.52 -33.40 -35.90
CA ARG A 136 -21.48 -33.73 -36.96
C ARG A 136 -21.49 -35.23 -37.17
#